data_AF-A0AAD7Z0N5-F1
#
_entry.id   AF-A0AAD7Z0N5-F1
#
_cell.length_a   1.000
_cell.length_b   1.000
_cell.length_c   1.000
_cell.angle_alpha   90.00
_cell.angle_beta   90.00
_cell.angle_gamma   90.00
#
_symmetry.space_group_name_H-M   'P 1'
#
loop_
_entity.id
_entity.type
_entity.pdbx_description
1 polymer ?
#
loop_
_entity_poly.entity_id
_entity_poly.type
_entity_poly.pdbx_seq_one_letter_code
_entity_poly.pdbx_strand_id
1 'polypeptide(L)'
;MGEQAFNISDENLEQHIITLFEKLECLRKDANSGDGGLSGRVPARVEVRTLSLWKAVVAECAASFLYVFIVCGAAGGAGVGASASAVLLATALASGCAIATLTLCFANISGAHVNPAVSAALCVRRRVSPLRAALYVAAQCGGAIAGAAAIYG
;
A
#
# COMPACT_ATOMS: atom_id res chain seq x y z
N MET A 1 55.96 35.82 21.79
CA MET A 1 55.37 35.39 20.50
C MET A 1 55.00 33.92 20.60
N GLY A 2 54.01 33.60 21.44
CA GLY A 2 53.52 32.24 21.64
C GLY A 2 52.00 32.27 21.72
N GLU A 3 51.38 31.22 21.20
CA GLU A 3 49.98 30.84 21.40
C GLU A 3 48.93 31.61 20.60
N GLN A 4 48.93 31.42 19.28
CA GLN A 4 47.66 31.33 18.56
C GLN A 4 47.24 29.87 18.53
N ALA A 5 46.68 29.42 19.66
CA ALA A 5 45.86 28.22 19.69
C ALA A 5 44.75 28.44 18.67
N PHE A 6 44.83 27.65 17.59
CA PHE A 6 43.84 27.57 16.54
C PHE A 6 42.57 26.97 17.14
N ASN A 7 41.81 27.84 17.81
CA ASN A 7 40.49 27.64 18.37
C ASN A 7 39.49 27.54 17.20
N ILE A 8 39.59 26.44 16.43
CA ILE A 8 38.42 25.97 15.68
C ILE A 8 37.40 25.63 16.76
N SER A 9 36.43 26.51 16.92
CA SER A 9 35.37 26.41 17.91
C SER A 9 34.72 25.03 17.84
N ASP A 10 34.72 24.29 18.96
CA ASP A 10 34.00 23.02 19.13
C ASP A 10 32.54 23.11 18.63
N GLU A 11 31.94 24.30 18.69
CA GLU A 11 30.59 24.61 18.20
C GLU A 11 30.40 24.39 16.68
N ASN A 12 31.43 24.64 15.86
CA ASN A 12 31.37 24.36 14.41
C ASN A 12 31.50 22.86 14.12
N LEU A 13 32.24 22.12 14.96
CA LEU A 13 32.41 20.68 14.80
C LEU A 13 31.11 19.94 15.16
N GLU A 14 30.46 20.34 16.25
CA GLU A 14 29.16 19.80 16.64
C GLU A 14 28.08 20.11 15.59
N GLN A 15 28.03 21.32 15.06
CA GLN A 15 27.11 21.67 13.96
C GLN A 15 27.37 20.83 12.70
N HIS A 16 28.63 20.55 12.37
CA HIS A 16 28.99 19.71 11.22
C HIS A 16 28.60 18.24 11.44
N ILE A 17 28.81 17.71 12.64
CA ILE A 17 28.41 16.33 12.99
C ILE A 17 26.89 16.18 12.89
N ILE A 18 26.12 17.12 13.45
CA ILE A 18 24.65 17.11 13.38
C ILE A 18 24.18 17.18 11.93
N THR A 19 24.77 18.06 11.13
CA THR A 19 24.44 18.22 9.69
C THR A 19 24.73 16.93 8.91
N LEU A 20 25.82 16.24 9.22
CA LEU A 20 26.15 14.95 8.58
C LEU A 20 25.20 13.84 9.01
N PHE A 21 24.83 13.77 10.29
CA PHE A 21 23.84 12.80 10.76
C PHE A 21 22.48 13.05 10.14
N GLU A 22 22.04 14.30 10.05
CA GLU A 22 20.77 14.68 9.41
C GLU A 22 20.78 14.38 7.91
N LYS A 23 21.93 14.60 7.22
CA LYS A 23 22.10 14.16 5.83
C LYS A 23 22.12 12.65 5.68
N LEU A 24 22.74 11.91 6.60
CA LEU A 24 22.73 10.44 6.58
C LEU A 24 21.35 9.88 6.87
N GLU A 25 20.58 10.52 7.76
CA GLU A 25 19.19 10.18 8.02
C GLU A 25 18.29 10.51 6.83
N CYS A 26 18.47 11.67 6.19
CA CYS A 26 17.82 11.99 4.92
C CYS A 26 18.15 10.93 3.86
N LEU A 27 19.43 10.61 3.65
CA LEU A 27 19.84 9.60 2.68
C LEU A 27 19.31 8.20 3.03
N ARG A 28 19.24 7.84 4.31
CA ARG A 28 18.62 6.59 4.76
C ARG A 28 17.11 6.59 4.53
N LYS A 29 16.45 7.74 4.74
CA LYS A 29 15.03 7.92 4.49
C LYS A 29 14.73 7.87 3.00
N ASP A 30 15.60 8.42 2.15
CA ASP A 30 15.51 8.36 0.69
C ASP A 30 15.78 6.95 0.16
N ALA A 31 16.77 6.25 0.73
CA ALA A 31 17.03 4.83 0.42
C ALA A 31 15.86 3.93 0.82
N ASN A 32 15.22 4.19 1.97
CA ASN A 32 14.04 3.45 2.42
C ASN A 32 12.76 3.88 1.70
N SER A 33 12.73 5.09 1.14
CA SER A 33 11.66 5.59 0.26
C SER A 33 11.87 5.18 -1.21
N GLY A 34 12.84 4.28 -1.45
CA GLY A 34 13.33 3.81 -2.73
C GLY A 34 12.27 3.68 -3.83
N ASP A 35 12.18 4.75 -4.60
CA ASP A 35 11.62 4.75 -5.93
C ASP A 35 12.67 5.19 -6.94
N GLY A 36 12.91 4.33 -7.92
CA GLY A 36 12.81 4.77 -9.31
C GLY A 36 14.10 5.14 -10.05
N GLY A 37 15.27 5.09 -9.43
CA GLY A 37 16.53 5.41 -10.10
C GLY A 37 17.47 4.21 -10.22
N LEU A 38 17.49 3.56 -11.39
CA LEU A 38 18.64 2.76 -11.88
C LEU A 38 18.86 1.31 -11.36
N SER A 39 17.83 0.51 -11.07
CA SER A 39 18.02 -0.94 -10.82
C SER A 39 17.56 -1.79 -12.01
N GLY A 40 18.46 -2.66 -12.47
CA GLY A 40 18.31 -3.51 -13.65
C GLY A 40 16.98 -4.26 -13.67
N ARG A 41 16.37 -4.32 -14.86
CA ARG A 41 15.11 -5.03 -15.12
C ARG A 41 15.25 -6.50 -14.69
N VAL A 42 14.76 -6.84 -13.49
CA VAL A 42 14.56 -8.23 -13.12
C VAL A 42 13.51 -8.79 -14.11
N PRO A 43 13.79 -9.90 -14.81
CA PRO A 43 12.88 -10.42 -15.81
C PRO A 43 11.55 -10.78 -15.13
N ALA A 44 10.43 -10.27 -15.64
CA ALA A 44 9.09 -10.49 -15.09
C ALA A 44 8.74 -11.98 -14.91
N ARG A 45 9.36 -12.89 -15.68
CA ARG A 45 9.22 -14.35 -15.55
C ARG A 45 9.82 -14.93 -14.27
N VAL A 46 10.86 -14.31 -13.72
CA VAL A 46 11.50 -14.76 -12.46
C VAL A 46 10.64 -14.35 -11.27
N GLU A 47 9.97 -13.21 -11.35
CA GLU A 47 9.07 -12.70 -10.30
C GLU A 47 7.83 -13.59 -10.09
N VAL A 48 7.27 -14.18 -11.16
CA VAL A 48 6.08 -15.07 -11.09
C VAL A 48 6.35 -16.36 -10.30
N ARG A 49 7.62 -16.78 -10.21
CA ARG A 49 8.01 -17.99 -9.48
C ARG A 49 8.27 -17.75 -8.01
N THR A 50 8.21 -16.50 -7.55
CA THR A 50 8.47 -16.18 -6.16
C THR A 50 7.21 -16.42 -5.33
N LEU A 51 7.34 -17.16 -4.22
CA LEU A 51 6.25 -17.42 -3.27
C LEU A 51 5.63 -16.13 -2.72
N SER A 52 6.39 -15.03 -2.66
CA SER A 52 5.88 -13.72 -2.25
C SER A 52 4.82 -13.17 -3.19
N LEU A 53 4.92 -13.42 -4.51
CA LEU A 53 3.94 -12.94 -5.48
C LEU A 53 2.62 -13.69 -5.34
N TRP A 54 2.67 -15.01 -5.19
CA TRP A 54 1.47 -15.82 -4.94
C TRP A 54 0.79 -15.45 -3.62
N LYS A 55 1.56 -15.25 -2.55
CA LYS A 55 1.04 -14.74 -1.27
C LYS A 55 0.38 -13.37 -1.44
N ALA A 56 0.97 -12.49 -2.23
CA ALA A 56 0.40 -11.17 -2.50
C ALA A 56 -0.87 -11.23 -3.35
N VAL A 57 -0.94 -12.12 -4.35
CA VAL A 57 -2.15 -12.34 -5.18
C VAL A 57 -3.31 -12.88 -4.33
N VAL A 58 -3.04 -13.85 -3.45
CA VAL A 58 -4.04 -14.38 -2.52
C VAL A 58 -4.48 -13.30 -1.52
N ALA A 59 -3.54 -12.49 -1.01
CA ALA A 59 -3.86 -11.36 -0.15
C ALA A 59 -4.77 -10.34 -0.83
N GLU A 60 -4.50 -9.96 -2.09
CA GLU A 60 -5.36 -9.06 -2.87
C GLU A 60 -6.75 -9.65 -3.12
N CYS A 61 -6.84 -10.95 -3.41
CA CYS A 61 -8.12 -11.64 -3.56
C CYS A 61 -8.93 -11.61 -2.25
N ALA A 62 -8.31 -11.98 -1.13
CA ALA A 62 -8.95 -11.99 0.18
C ALA A 62 -9.36 -10.58 0.64
N ALA A 63 -8.51 -9.58 0.40
CA ALA A 63 -8.81 -8.20 0.73
C ALA A 63 -10.00 -7.67 -0.10
N SER A 64 -10.05 -7.94 -1.41
CA SER A 64 -11.19 -7.53 -2.26
C SER A 64 -12.47 -8.28 -1.90
N PHE A 65 -12.38 -9.56 -1.55
CA PHE A 65 -13.51 -10.33 -1.01
C PHE A 65 -14.09 -9.67 0.24
N LEU A 66 -13.25 -9.45 1.26
CA LEU A 66 -13.69 -8.87 2.53
C LEU A 66 -14.23 -7.45 2.35
N TYR A 67 -13.60 -6.64 1.50
CA TYR A 67 -14.05 -5.28 1.22
C TYR A 67 -15.46 -5.27 0.63
N VAL A 68 -15.71 -6.06 -0.43
CA VAL A 68 -17.04 -6.12 -1.06
C VAL A 68 -18.06 -6.74 -0.11
N PHE A 69 -17.68 -7.79 0.62
CA PHE A 69 -18.56 -8.44 1.60
C PHE A 69 -19.06 -7.45 2.67
N ILE A 70 -18.15 -6.67 3.26
CA ILE A 70 -18.49 -5.71 4.32
C ILE A 70 -19.31 -4.54 3.76
N VAL A 71 -18.89 -3.95 2.63
CA VAL A 71 -19.53 -2.75 2.07
C VAL A 71 -20.92 -3.07 1.52
N CYS A 72 -21.03 -4.12 0.71
CA CYS A 72 -22.33 -4.53 0.18
C CYS A 72 -23.23 -5.12 1.28
N GLY A 73 -22.67 -5.77 2.30
CA GLY A 73 -23.42 -6.22 3.47
C GLY A 73 -23.98 -5.05 4.29
N ALA A 74 -23.21 -3.98 4.48
CA ALA A 74 -23.68 -2.76 5.15
C ALA A 74 -24.79 -2.06 4.35
N ALA A 75 -24.69 -2.06 3.02
CA ALA A 75 -25.71 -1.47 2.15
C ALA A 75 -27.00 -2.31 2.08
N GLY A 76 -26.87 -3.63 1.96
CA GLY A 76 -27.99 -4.56 1.79
C GLY A 76 -28.64 -5.03 3.10
N GLY A 77 -27.93 -4.95 4.23
CA GLY A 77 -28.41 -5.35 5.56
C GLY A 77 -29.32 -4.32 6.25
N ALA A 78 -29.57 -3.18 5.60
CA ALA A 78 -30.51 -2.19 6.11
C ALA A 78 -31.94 -2.75 6.13
N GLY A 79 -32.55 -2.82 7.32
CA GLY A 79 -33.90 -3.33 7.50
C GLY A 79 -34.97 -2.55 6.73
N VAL A 80 -36.09 -3.21 6.45
CA VAL A 80 -37.24 -2.59 5.77
C VAL A 80 -37.72 -1.38 6.58
N GLY A 81 -37.73 -0.20 5.95
CA GLY A 81 -38.09 1.07 6.59
C GLY A 81 -36.91 1.92 7.08
N ALA A 82 -35.66 1.48 6.87
CA ALA A 82 -34.48 2.31 7.13
C ALA A 82 -34.47 3.55 6.23
N SER A 83 -34.14 4.71 6.82
CA SER A 83 -33.96 5.94 6.06
C SER A 83 -32.75 5.84 5.13
N ALA A 84 -32.89 6.29 3.88
CA ALA A 84 -31.82 6.27 2.89
C ALA A 84 -30.53 6.93 3.41
N SER A 85 -30.67 8.02 4.18
CA SER A 85 -29.54 8.73 4.79
C SER A 85 -28.75 7.87 5.78
N ALA A 86 -29.45 7.02 6.54
CA ALA A 86 -28.83 6.12 7.51
C ALA A 86 -28.06 5.00 6.80
N VAL A 87 -28.62 4.43 5.72
CA VAL A 87 -27.96 3.38 4.91
C VAL A 87 -26.71 3.94 4.24
N LEU A 88 -26.80 5.14 3.65
CA LEU A 88 -25.65 5.80 3.03
C LEU A 88 -24.54 6.09 4.04
N LEU A 89 -24.89 6.60 5.23
CA LEU A 89 -23.91 6.88 6.27
C LEU A 89 -23.24 5.60 6.78
N ALA A 90 -24.02 4.54 7.03
CA ALA A 90 -23.50 3.25 7.46
C ALA A 90 -22.58 2.63 6.40
N THR A 91 -22.97 2.69 5.13
CA THR A 91 -22.16 2.16 4.01
C THR A 91 -20.87 2.96 3.84
N ALA A 92 -20.91 4.28 3.97
CA ALA A 92 -19.73 5.15 3.88
C ALA A 92 -18.75 4.89 5.03
N LEU A 93 -19.25 4.79 6.27
CA LEU A 93 -18.43 4.43 7.43
C LEU A 93 -17.84 3.03 7.30
N ALA A 94 -18.66 2.05 6.89
CA ALA A 94 -18.20 0.68 6.67
C ALA A 94 -17.10 0.62 5.61
N SER A 95 -17.25 1.33 4.48
CA SER A 95 -16.23 1.43 3.43
C SER A 95 -14.93 2.04 3.94
N GLY A 96 -15.00 3.16 4.67
CA GLY A 96 -13.82 3.82 5.23
C GLY A 96 -13.09 2.97 6.28
N CYS A 97 -13.83 2.34 7.20
CA CYS A 97 -13.25 1.44 8.18
C CYS A 97 -12.67 0.17 7.53
N ALA A 98 -13.39 -0.44 6.58
CA ALA A 98 -12.93 -1.64 5.89
C ALA A 98 -11.63 -1.38 5.13
N ILE A 99 -11.55 -0.31 4.33
CA ILE A 99 -10.31 -0.03 3.57
C ILE A 99 -9.15 0.29 4.51
N ALA A 100 -9.38 0.98 5.63
CA ALA A 100 -8.35 1.27 6.63
C ALA A 100 -7.81 -0.01 7.29
N THR A 101 -8.69 -0.89 7.76
CA THR A 101 -8.30 -2.17 8.37
C THR A 101 -7.60 -3.08 7.36
N LEU A 102 -8.13 -3.21 6.14
CA LEU A 102 -7.51 -4.02 5.10
C LEU A 102 -6.14 -3.48 4.70
N THR A 103 -5.98 -2.16 4.63
CA THR A 103 -4.67 -1.55 4.36
C THR A 103 -3.68 -1.87 5.48
N LEU A 104 -4.09 -1.74 6.76
CA LEU A 104 -3.22 -2.09 7.89
C LEU A 104 -2.79 -3.58 7.88
N CYS A 105 -3.69 -4.49 7.50
CA CYS A 105 -3.40 -5.93 7.47
C CYS A 105 -2.56 -6.34 6.24
N PHE A 106 -2.87 -5.80 5.06
CA PHE A 106 -2.35 -6.30 3.78
C PHE A 106 -1.26 -5.41 3.16
N ALA A 107 -1.01 -4.21 3.68
CA ALA A 107 0.02 -3.31 3.14
C ALA A 107 1.41 -3.96 3.12
N ASN A 108 1.79 -4.68 4.18
CA ASN A 108 3.09 -5.36 4.29
C ASN A 108 3.21 -6.62 3.40
N ILE A 109 2.11 -7.10 2.83
CA ILE A 109 2.09 -8.35 2.04
C ILE A 109 2.00 -8.04 0.54
N SER A 110 0.98 -7.28 0.11
CA SER A 110 0.72 -7.00 -1.31
C SER A 110 0.87 -5.55 -1.72
N GLY A 111 0.92 -4.62 -0.74
CA GLY A 111 0.72 -3.19 -0.96
C GLY A 111 -0.73 -2.73 -0.81
N ALA A 112 -1.66 -3.66 -0.50
CA ALA A 112 -3.09 -3.42 -0.31
C ALA A 112 -3.71 -2.54 -1.41
N HIS A 113 -3.60 -2.95 -2.67
CA HIS A 113 -4.20 -2.19 -3.76
C HIS A 113 -5.73 -2.29 -3.70
N VAL A 114 -6.26 -3.51 -3.50
CA VAL A 114 -7.70 -3.86 -3.33
C VAL A 114 -8.58 -3.27 -4.46
N ASN A 115 -7.97 -2.81 -5.54
CA ASN A 115 -8.59 -1.99 -6.57
C ASN A 115 -7.85 -2.14 -7.90
N PRO A 116 -8.56 -2.51 -8.98
CA PRO A 116 -7.95 -2.70 -10.28
C PRO A 116 -7.44 -1.39 -10.89
N ALA A 117 -8.09 -0.26 -10.60
CA ALA A 117 -7.65 1.06 -11.06
C ALA A 117 -6.32 1.50 -10.42
N VAL A 118 -6.14 1.21 -9.13
CA VAL A 118 -4.89 1.49 -8.40
C VAL A 118 -3.75 0.62 -8.94
N SER A 119 -4.03 -0.66 -9.19
CA SER A 119 -3.07 -1.59 -9.79
C SER A 119 -2.66 -1.15 -11.21
N ALA A 120 -3.60 -0.66 -12.01
CA ALA A 120 -3.33 -0.09 -13.32
C ALA A 120 -2.52 1.21 -13.25
N ALA A 121 -2.84 2.11 -12.33
CA ALA A 121 -2.10 3.36 -12.12
C ALA A 121 -0.63 3.11 -11.74
N LEU A 122 -0.38 2.11 -10.87
CA LEU A 122 0.97 1.69 -10.49
C LEU A 122 1.72 0.99 -11.63
N CYS A 123 1.01 0.29 -12.50
CA CYS A 123 1.59 -0.25 -13.74
C CYS A 123 2.03 0.87 -14.69
N VAL A 124 1.21 1.92 -14.88
CA VAL A 124 1.56 3.08 -15.72
C VAL A 124 2.76 3.83 -15.15
N ARG A 125 2.86 3.93 -13.83
CA ARG A 125 4.03 4.48 -13.13
C ARG A 125 5.26 3.56 -13.12
N ARG A 126 5.22 2.41 -13.80
CA ARG A 126 6.29 1.41 -13.88
C ARG A 126 6.77 0.90 -12.51
N ARG A 127 5.95 1.03 -11.47
CA ARG A 127 6.21 0.51 -10.11
C ARG A 127 5.97 -0.98 -10.02
N VAL A 128 5.06 -1.50 -10.84
CA VAL A 128 4.64 -2.90 -10.84
C VAL A 128 4.72 -3.43 -12.26
N SER A 129 5.21 -4.67 -12.41
CA SER A 129 5.26 -5.30 -13.74
C SER A 129 3.84 -5.50 -14.30
N PRO A 130 3.62 -5.31 -15.61
CA PRO A 130 2.29 -5.41 -16.21
C PRO A 130 1.65 -6.78 -16.03
N LEU A 131 2.46 -7.84 -15.96
CA LEU A 131 1.98 -9.19 -15.67
C LEU A 131 1.47 -9.32 -14.22
N ARG A 132 2.18 -8.75 -13.25
CA ARG A 132 1.78 -8.74 -11.84
C ARG A 132 0.51 -7.90 -11.64
N ALA A 133 0.41 -6.76 -12.32
CA ALA A 133 -0.79 -5.94 -12.33
C ALA A 133 -2.00 -6.71 -12.89
N ALA A 134 -1.84 -7.44 -14.00
CA ALA A 134 -2.92 -8.27 -14.56
C ALA A 134 -3.38 -9.37 -13.61
N LEU A 135 -2.44 -10.05 -12.92
CA LEU A 135 -2.78 -11.07 -11.91
C LEU A 135 -3.52 -10.46 -10.71
N TYR A 136 -3.12 -9.26 -10.26
CA TYR A 136 -3.81 -8.55 -9.19
C TYR A 136 -5.23 -8.17 -9.60
N VAL A 137 -5.42 -7.65 -10.81
CA VAL A 137 -6.75 -7.30 -11.34
C VAL A 137 -7.65 -8.55 -11.38
N ALA A 138 -7.15 -9.67 -11.90
CA ALA A 138 -7.91 -10.92 -11.93
C ALA A 138 -8.29 -11.42 -10.53
N ALA A 139 -7.36 -11.34 -9.57
CA ALA A 139 -7.59 -11.71 -8.19
C ALA A 139 -8.59 -10.79 -7.48
N GLN A 140 -8.49 -9.48 -7.70
CA GLN A 140 -9.41 -8.48 -7.13
C GLN A 140 -10.83 -8.67 -7.68
N CYS A 141 -10.98 -8.88 -8.99
CA CYS A 141 -12.26 -9.19 -9.61
C CYS A 141 -12.84 -10.51 -9.08
N GLY A 142 -12.03 -11.57 -9.01
CA GLY A 142 -12.47 -12.86 -8.47
C GLY A 142 -12.92 -12.77 -7.00
N GLY A 143 -12.14 -12.07 -6.16
CA GLY A 143 -12.49 -11.82 -4.77
C GLY A 143 -13.77 -10.99 -4.62
N ALA A 144 -13.91 -9.92 -5.41
CA ALA A 144 -15.12 -9.09 -5.41
C ALA A 144 -16.38 -9.88 -5.79
N ILE A 145 -16.31 -10.71 -6.83
CA ILE A 145 -17.42 -11.58 -7.24
C ILE A 145 -17.77 -12.58 -6.15
N ALA A 146 -16.78 -13.23 -5.54
CA ALA A 146 -17.00 -14.16 -4.44
C ALA A 146 -17.62 -13.46 -3.21
N GLY A 147 -17.19 -12.23 -2.91
CA GLY A 147 -17.74 -11.43 -1.82
C GLY A 147 -19.20 -11.07 -2.04
N ALA A 148 -19.55 -10.65 -3.26
CA ALA A 148 -20.94 -10.40 -3.64
C ALA A 148 -21.78 -11.69 -3.61
N ALA A 149 -21.26 -12.80 -4.13
CA ALA A 149 -21.94 -14.10 -4.12
C ALA A 149 -22.23 -14.59 -2.69
N ALA A 150 -21.30 -14.37 -1.74
CA ALA A 150 -21.48 -14.74 -0.34
C ALA A 150 -22.56 -13.92 0.39
N ILE A 151 -22.98 -12.76 -0.16
CA ILE A 151 -24.12 -12.00 0.38
C ILE A 151 -25.45 -12.52 -0.18
N TYR A 152 -25.43 -13.02 -1.42
CA TYR A 152 -26.63 -13.50 -2.13
C TYR A 152 -26.99 -14.96 -1.84
N GLY A 153 -26.00 -15.80 -1.54
CA GLY A 153 -26.19 -17.22 -1.23
C GLY A 153 -26.55 -17.46 0.23
#